data_AF-A0A085LYN4-F1
#
_entry.id   AF-A0A085LYN4-F1
#
_cell.length_a   1.000
_cell.length_b   1.000
_cell.length_c   1.000
_cell.angle_alpha   90.00
_cell.angle_beta   90.00
_cell.angle_gamma   90.00
#
_symmetry.space_group_name_H-M   'P 1'
#
loop_
_entity.id
_entity.type
_entity.pdbx_description
1 polymer ?
#
loop_
_entity_poly.entity_id
_entity_poly.type
_entity_poly.pdbx_seq_one_letter_code
_entity_poly.pdbx_strand_id
1 'polypeptide(L)'
;EETLWPYQTVKHRGRRYCLTHLGFGLNVDLAISKAIVDKVLSFSSDACTGTSAYLDDILIDDLVNMCERVPVCWACRSGGAQQVAIEEIFSYCGELVGHYPVCGWLRVATAFIKREANRVSSRWEEPIHDDRIQEHLGEVAREVSKNDPARCQWDVSGSAARVWVDASALALRVPLEVDNSVIEDAVWLRPNDARHINMAELDAVIKGLNLAIAWRMRTIELMTDSAAVHRWLSDGLS
;
A
#
# COMPACT_ATOMS: atom_id res chain seq x y z
N GLU A 1 -21.02 2.03 -22.22
CA GLU A 1 -21.24 2.11 -20.76
C GLU A 1 -22.39 1.24 -20.28
N GLU A 2 -23.57 1.28 -20.90
CA GLU A 2 -24.74 0.45 -20.48
C GLU A 2 -24.51 -1.07 -20.57
N THR A 3 -23.53 -1.50 -21.37
CA THR A 3 -23.15 -2.90 -21.55
C THR A 3 -22.57 -3.56 -20.29
N LEU A 4 -22.07 -2.77 -19.32
CA LEU A 4 -21.51 -3.27 -18.06
C LEU A 4 -22.52 -3.26 -16.90
N TRP A 5 -23.68 -2.59 -17.07
CA TRP A 5 -24.71 -2.51 -16.05
C TRP A 5 -25.17 -3.85 -15.48
N PRO A 6 -25.27 -4.96 -16.26
CA PRO A 6 -25.65 -6.26 -15.70
C PRO A 6 -24.71 -6.73 -14.57
N TYR A 7 -23.43 -6.35 -14.62
CA TYR A 7 -22.40 -6.78 -13.66
C TYR A 7 -22.22 -5.83 -12.48
N GLN A 8 -22.86 -4.66 -12.51
CA GLN A 8 -22.75 -3.62 -11.48
C GLN A 8 -24.12 -3.24 -10.92
N THR A 9 -24.93 -4.25 -10.55
CA THR A 9 -26.26 -4.02 -9.98
C THR A 9 -26.39 -4.43 -8.52
N VAL A 10 -27.13 -3.62 -7.76
CA VAL A 10 -27.48 -3.89 -6.36
C VAL A 10 -29.01 -3.96 -6.23
N LYS A 11 -29.51 -4.97 -5.53
CA LYS A 11 -30.93 -5.04 -5.15
C LYS A 11 -31.12 -4.45 -3.76
N HIS A 12 -31.93 -3.40 -3.66
CA HIS A 12 -32.29 -2.79 -2.38
C HIS A 12 -33.80 -2.56 -2.33
N ARG A 13 -34.46 -3.06 -1.28
CA ARG A 13 -35.91 -2.95 -1.06
C ARG A 13 -36.75 -3.36 -2.28
N GLY A 14 -36.39 -4.47 -2.92
CA GLY A 14 -37.10 -5.00 -4.09
C GLY A 14 -36.86 -4.25 -5.40
N ARG A 15 -36.08 -3.16 -5.39
CA ARG A 15 -35.69 -2.42 -6.59
C ARG A 15 -34.24 -2.75 -6.96
N ARG A 16 -33.97 -2.82 -8.27
CA ARG A 16 -32.62 -3.04 -8.81
C ARG A 16 -32.04 -1.68 -9.22
N TYR A 17 -30.85 -1.40 -8.74
CA TYR A 17 -30.08 -0.21 -9.07
C TYR A 17 -28.82 -0.64 -9.83
N CYS A 18 -28.37 0.17 -10.79
CA CYS A 18 -27.07 0.00 -11.44
C CYS A 18 -26.14 1.14 -10.99
N LEU A 19 -24.86 0.83 -10.80
CA LEU A 19 -23.85 1.84 -10.55
C LEU A 19 -23.48 2.51 -11.88
N THR A 20 -23.47 3.84 -11.88
CA THR A 20 -23.06 4.65 -13.04
C THR A 20 -21.59 5.10 -12.96
N HIS A 21 -20.94 4.82 -11.84
CA HIS A 21 -19.53 5.11 -11.56
C HIS A 21 -18.87 3.82 -11.05
N LEU A 22 -17.54 3.77 -11.06
CA LEU A 22 -16.79 2.63 -10.53
C LEU A 22 -17.17 2.42 -9.05
N GLY A 23 -17.77 1.26 -8.77
CA GLY A 23 -18.22 0.91 -7.43
C GLY A 23 -17.08 0.33 -6.60
N PHE A 24 -17.06 0.68 -5.31
CA PHE A 24 -16.12 0.09 -4.36
C PHE A 24 -16.28 -1.43 -4.26
N GLY A 25 -15.15 -2.14 -4.20
CA GLY A 25 -15.11 -3.59 -3.97
C GLY A 25 -15.22 -4.45 -5.23
N LEU A 26 -15.05 -3.86 -6.42
CA LEU A 26 -14.88 -4.65 -7.64
C LEU A 26 -13.44 -5.18 -7.71
N ASN A 27 -13.24 -6.48 -7.97
CA ASN A 27 -11.90 -7.07 -8.12
C ASN A 27 -11.05 -6.42 -9.24
N VAL A 28 -11.69 -5.67 -10.15
CA VAL A 28 -11.04 -4.95 -11.26
C VAL A 28 -10.86 -3.45 -10.98
N ASP A 29 -11.38 -2.93 -9.87
CA ASP A 29 -11.35 -1.50 -9.53
C ASP A 29 -9.92 -0.95 -9.56
N LEU A 30 -9.02 -1.60 -8.84
CA LEU A 30 -7.62 -1.22 -8.78
C LEU A 30 -6.91 -1.31 -10.14
N ALA A 31 -7.25 -2.32 -10.96
CA ALA A 31 -6.68 -2.48 -12.30
C ALA A 31 -7.18 -1.39 -13.27
N ILE A 32 -8.46 -1.01 -13.17
CA ILE A 32 -9.07 0.06 -13.96
C ILE A 32 -8.46 1.41 -13.55
N SER A 33 -8.42 1.69 -12.24
CA SER A 33 -7.82 2.91 -11.68
C SER A 33 -6.36 3.04 -12.08
N LYS A 34 -5.57 1.97 -11.96
CA LYS A 34 -4.19 1.94 -12.45
C LYS A 34 -4.09 2.19 -13.96
N ALA A 35 -4.90 1.54 -14.79
CA ALA A 35 -4.87 1.74 -16.24
C ALA A 35 -5.25 3.17 -16.66
N ILE A 36 -6.19 3.80 -15.94
CA ILE A 36 -6.57 5.20 -16.14
C ILE A 36 -5.40 6.10 -15.75
N VAL A 37 -4.81 5.90 -14.57
CA VAL A 37 -3.67 6.67 -14.08
C VAL A 37 -2.48 6.52 -15.03
N ASP A 38 -2.08 5.30 -15.39
CA ASP A 38 -1.02 5.02 -16.37
C ASP A 38 -1.29 5.73 -17.70
N LYS A 39 -2.55 5.74 -18.18
CA LYS A 39 -2.92 6.41 -19.42
C LYS A 39 -2.80 7.93 -19.32
N VAL A 40 -3.25 8.53 -18.21
CA VAL A 40 -3.13 9.97 -17.98
C VAL A 40 -1.66 10.38 -17.86
N LEU A 41 -0.87 9.62 -17.10
CA LEU A 41 0.57 9.85 -16.93
C LEU A 41 1.32 9.70 -18.25
N SER A 42 0.89 8.81 -19.15
CA SER A 42 1.50 8.65 -20.48
C SER A 42 1.44 9.88 -21.38
N PHE A 43 0.61 10.89 -21.06
CA PHE A 43 0.57 12.15 -21.80
C PHE A 43 1.74 13.08 -21.51
N SER A 44 2.53 12.80 -20.47
CA SER A 44 3.77 13.51 -20.14
C SER A 44 4.89 12.50 -19.94
N SER A 45 5.93 12.57 -20.77
CA SER A 45 7.12 11.70 -20.65
C SER A 45 7.78 11.84 -19.29
N ASP A 46 7.76 13.05 -18.73
CA ASP A 46 8.43 13.38 -17.48
C ASP A 46 7.63 12.84 -16.30
N ALA A 47 6.30 12.98 -16.34
CA ALA A 47 5.41 12.41 -15.32
C ALA A 47 5.41 10.87 -15.37
N CYS A 48 5.36 10.25 -16.55
CA CYS A 48 5.36 8.79 -16.68
C CYS A 48 6.64 8.15 -16.13
N THR A 49 7.77 8.85 -16.18
CA THR A 49 9.07 8.33 -15.70
C THR A 49 9.26 8.61 -14.21
N GLY A 50 8.67 9.70 -13.71
CA GLY A 50 8.72 10.11 -12.31
C GLY A 50 7.48 9.75 -11.50
N THR A 51 6.60 8.85 -11.95
CA THR A 51 5.44 8.48 -11.14
C THR A 51 5.16 6.99 -11.15
N SER A 52 4.75 6.46 -9.99
CA SER A 52 4.37 5.06 -9.82
C SER A 52 3.07 4.97 -9.03
N ALA A 53 2.04 4.39 -9.64
CA ALA A 53 0.78 4.11 -8.95
C ALA A 53 0.91 2.81 -8.12
N TYR A 54 0.84 2.94 -6.79
CA TYR A 54 0.82 1.83 -5.84
C TYR A 54 -0.47 1.85 -5.03
N LEU A 55 -1.33 0.85 -5.24
CA LEU A 55 -2.65 0.76 -4.62
C LEU A 55 -3.45 2.07 -4.79
N ASP A 56 -3.76 2.76 -3.71
CA ASP A 56 -4.53 4.03 -3.72
C ASP A 56 -3.63 5.28 -3.85
N ASP A 57 -2.31 5.12 -3.83
CA ASP A 57 -1.34 6.23 -3.83
C ASP A 57 -0.65 6.35 -5.20
N ILE A 58 -0.45 7.59 -5.66
CA ILE A 58 0.43 7.92 -6.79
C ILE A 58 1.70 8.50 -6.20
N LEU A 59 2.81 7.77 -6.34
CA LEU A 59 4.14 8.27 -6.01
C LEU A 59 4.57 9.23 -7.11
N ILE A 60 5.10 10.39 -6.74
CA ILE A 60 5.72 11.37 -7.64
C ILE A 60 7.17 11.55 -7.19
N ASP A 61 8.09 11.21 -8.07
CA ASP A 61 9.52 11.33 -7.94
C ASP A 61 10.00 12.44 -8.90
N ASP A 62 10.27 13.62 -8.34
CA ASP A 62 10.78 14.77 -9.08
C ASP A 62 12.27 14.61 -9.49
N LEU A 63 12.91 13.47 -9.19
CA LEU A 63 14.31 13.17 -9.51
C LEU A 63 14.46 12.18 -10.68
N VAL A 64 13.89 12.49 -11.85
CA VAL A 64 14.00 11.67 -13.08
C VAL A 64 15.43 11.62 -13.69
N ASN A 65 16.48 11.96 -12.95
CA ASN A 65 17.85 11.69 -13.38
C ASN A 65 18.77 11.43 -12.19
N MET A 66 18.79 10.20 -11.69
CA MET A 66 20.02 9.47 -11.32
C MET A 66 19.68 8.01 -11.01
N CYS A 67 20.05 7.09 -11.90
CA CYS A 67 20.11 5.64 -11.64
C CYS A 67 21.19 5.24 -10.62
N GLU A 68 21.63 6.14 -9.74
CA GLU A 68 22.55 5.80 -8.66
C GLU A 68 22.05 6.43 -7.37
N ARG A 69 21.52 5.56 -6.50
CA ARG A 69 21.09 5.85 -5.13
C ARG A 69 19.93 6.83 -5.08
N VAL A 70 18.72 6.30 -4.87
CA VAL A 70 17.68 7.05 -4.15
C VAL A 70 18.39 7.69 -2.95
N PRO A 71 18.33 9.01 -2.74
CA PRO A 71 18.82 9.59 -1.51
C PRO A 71 17.85 9.15 -0.41
N VAL A 72 18.09 7.93 0.11
CA VAL A 72 17.46 7.35 1.30
C VAL A 72 17.83 8.19 2.53
N CYS A 73 18.83 9.06 2.41
CA CYS A 73 19.20 10.05 3.40
C CYS A 73 18.13 11.16 3.50
N TRP A 74 17.28 11.04 4.52
CA TRP A 74 16.34 12.09 4.96
C TRP A 74 16.99 13.48 4.99
N ALA A 75 18.21 13.58 5.54
CA ALA A 75 18.93 14.84 5.67
C ALA A 75 19.34 15.50 4.34
N CYS A 76 19.53 14.71 3.27
CA CYS A 76 19.78 15.25 1.94
C CYS A 76 18.51 15.79 1.29
N ARG A 77 17.34 15.22 1.66
CA ARG A 77 16.05 15.54 1.07
C ARG A 77 15.36 16.72 1.75
N SER A 78 15.50 16.85 3.07
CA SER A 78 15.05 18.03 3.81
C SER A 78 15.96 19.24 3.61
N GLY A 79 17.11 19.10 2.94
CA GLY A 79 18.12 20.18 2.83
C GLY A 79 18.68 20.62 4.19
N GLY A 80 18.56 19.79 5.23
CA GLY A 80 18.83 20.17 6.62
C GLY A 80 17.73 21.01 7.28
N ALA A 81 16.54 21.10 6.68
CA ALA A 81 15.40 21.79 7.26
C ALA A 81 14.90 21.05 8.51
N GLN A 82 14.66 21.83 9.57
CA GLN A 82 14.21 21.35 10.87
C GLN A 82 12.68 21.28 10.97
N GLN A 83 11.97 21.60 9.88
CA GLN A 83 10.51 21.71 9.83
C GLN A 83 10.02 21.12 8.51
N VAL A 84 8.97 20.30 8.57
CA VAL A 84 8.54 19.47 7.45
C VAL A 84 7.03 19.35 7.43
N ALA A 85 6.42 19.47 6.25
CA ALA A 85 4.98 19.36 6.07
C ALA A 85 4.51 17.90 6.12
N ILE A 86 3.23 17.67 6.43
CA ILE A 86 2.65 16.32 6.48
C ILE A 86 2.77 15.64 5.12
N GLU A 87 2.53 16.38 4.03
CA GLU A 87 2.63 15.84 2.67
C GLU A 87 4.01 15.26 2.36
N GLU A 88 5.09 15.94 2.79
CA GLU A 88 6.47 15.51 2.59
C GLU A 88 6.77 14.24 3.38
N ILE A 89 6.28 14.16 4.63
CA ILE A 89 6.38 12.95 5.46
C ILE A 89 5.66 11.78 4.80
N PHE A 90 4.44 12.02 4.31
CA PHE A 90 3.63 10.99 3.68
C PHE A 90 4.26 10.47 2.38
N SER A 91 4.77 11.39 1.57
CA SER A 91 5.50 11.11 0.33
C SER A 91 6.75 10.29 0.60
N TYR A 92 7.65 10.77 1.47
CA TYR A 92 8.89 10.06 1.82
C TYR A 92 8.63 8.66 2.38
N CYS A 93 7.69 8.54 3.30
CA CYS A 93 7.31 7.25 3.86
C CYS A 93 6.69 6.31 2.80
N GLY A 94 5.92 6.85 1.85
CA GLY A 94 5.34 6.12 0.72
C GLY A 94 6.41 5.56 -0.21
N GLU A 95 7.40 6.39 -0.55
CA GLU A 95 8.55 6.00 -1.37
C GLU A 95 9.34 4.88 -0.71
N LEU A 96 9.66 5.01 0.60
CA LEU A 96 10.37 3.97 1.34
C LEU A 96 9.66 2.61 1.27
N VAL A 97 8.35 2.56 1.54
CA VAL A 97 7.61 1.28 1.56
C VAL A 97 7.33 0.73 0.17
N GLY A 98 7.39 1.57 -0.87
CA GLY A 98 7.36 1.15 -2.27
C GLY A 98 8.71 0.60 -2.75
N HIS A 99 9.82 1.16 -2.29
CA HIS A 99 11.17 0.72 -2.65
C HIS A 99 11.62 -0.54 -1.88
N TYR A 100 11.18 -0.69 -0.64
CA TYR A 100 11.55 -1.80 0.24
C TYR A 100 10.35 -2.73 0.49
N PRO A 101 10.05 -3.64 -0.46
CA PRO A 101 8.89 -4.53 -0.34
C PRO A 101 9.05 -5.55 0.80
N VAL A 102 10.28 -5.93 1.16
CA VAL A 102 10.57 -6.81 2.31
C VAL A 102 11.43 -6.07 3.31
N CYS A 103 10.79 -5.52 4.33
CA CYS A 103 11.46 -4.85 5.44
C CYS A 103 10.48 -4.76 6.63
N GLY A 104 10.21 -5.89 7.28
CA GLY A 104 9.05 -6.08 8.17
C GLY A 104 8.81 -5.09 9.31
N TRP A 105 9.78 -4.24 9.67
CA TRP A 105 9.58 -3.14 10.62
C TRP A 105 9.26 -1.79 9.95
N LEU A 106 9.65 -1.59 8.69
CA LEU A 106 9.61 -0.31 7.98
C LEU A 106 8.18 0.18 7.77
N ARG A 107 7.27 -0.70 7.32
CA ARG A 107 5.85 -0.32 7.13
C ARG A 107 5.18 0.07 8.44
N VAL A 108 5.54 -0.59 9.54
CA VAL A 108 5.04 -0.25 10.87
C VAL A 108 5.60 1.09 11.33
N ALA A 109 6.91 1.31 11.17
CA ALA A 109 7.57 2.55 11.54
C ALA A 109 7.03 3.74 10.75
N THR A 110 6.91 3.62 9.42
CA THR A 110 6.36 4.67 8.57
C THR A 110 4.88 4.94 8.86
N ALA A 111 4.07 3.91 9.09
CA ALA A 111 2.67 4.09 9.49
C ALA A 111 2.53 4.78 10.86
N PHE A 112 3.43 4.47 11.80
CA PHE A 112 3.49 5.15 13.09
C PHE A 112 3.83 6.63 12.93
N ILE A 113 4.87 6.96 12.16
CA ILE A 113 5.28 8.35 11.88
C ILE A 113 4.14 9.13 11.21
N LYS A 114 3.51 8.56 10.17
CA LYS A 114 2.34 9.15 9.49
C LYS A 114 1.18 9.41 10.47
N ARG A 115 0.94 8.50 11.42
CA ARG A 115 -0.10 8.64 12.45
C ARG A 115 0.24 9.75 13.44
N GLU A 116 1.49 9.87 13.87
CA GLU A 116 1.94 10.97 14.75
C GLU A 116 1.84 12.32 14.04
N ALA A 117 2.25 12.42 12.77
CA ALA A 117 2.11 13.64 11.98
C ALA A 117 0.66 14.14 11.94
N ASN A 118 -0.30 13.24 11.67
CA ASN A 118 -1.74 13.56 11.69
C ASN A 118 -2.31 13.88 13.09
N ARG A 119 -1.61 13.52 14.17
CA ARG A 119 -2.00 13.91 15.53
C ARG A 119 -1.55 15.33 15.85
N VAL A 120 -0.44 15.77 15.27
CA VAL A 120 0.16 17.09 15.53
C VAL A 120 -0.55 18.18 14.73
N SER A 121 -0.90 17.92 13.47
CA SER A 121 -1.63 18.88 12.63
C SER A 121 -2.61 18.17 11.71
N SER A 122 -3.69 18.87 11.36
CA SER A 122 -4.63 18.48 10.31
C SER A 122 -4.43 19.26 9.00
N ARG A 123 -3.52 20.26 9.02
CA ARG A 123 -3.15 21.07 7.85
C ARG A 123 -1.91 20.47 7.20
N TRP A 124 -2.07 19.99 5.97
CA TRP A 124 -1.07 19.14 5.33
C TRP A 124 0.18 19.91 4.86
N GLU A 125 0.00 21.18 4.51
CA GLU A 125 1.03 22.09 3.98
C GLU A 125 1.80 22.81 5.10
N GLU A 126 1.31 22.77 6.34
CA GLU A 126 1.94 23.51 7.44
C GLU A 126 3.14 22.74 8.01
N PRO A 127 4.27 23.40 8.28
CA PRO A 127 5.44 22.75 8.85
C PRO A 127 5.15 22.21 10.24
N ILE A 128 5.52 20.94 10.48
CA ILE A 128 5.49 20.33 11.80
C ILE A 128 6.76 20.70 12.56
N HIS A 129 6.57 21.29 13.75
CA HIS A 129 7.64 21.71 14.66
C HIS A 129 7.96 20.67 15.75
N ASP A 130 7.57 19.41 15.56
CA ASP A 130 7.82 18.33 16.53
C ASP A 130 9.14 17.61 16.20
N ASP A 131 10.18 17.90 16.99
CA ASP A 131 11.51 17.29 16.85
C ASP A 131 11.48 15.75 16.91
N ARG A 132 10.48 15.15 17.59
CA ARG A 132 10.37 13.69 17.71
C ARG A 132 10.04 13.02 16.37
N ILE A 133 9.23 13.68 15.55
CA ILE A 133 8.89 13.18 14.21
C ILE A 133 10.15 13.19 13.32
N GLN A 134 10.96 14.24 13.42
CA GLN A 134 12.24 14.33 12.72
C GLN A 134 13.23 13.26 13.18
N GLU A 135 13.31 13.03 14.49
CA GLU A 135 14.16 11.98 15.06
C GLU A 135 13.76 10.60 14.55
N HIS A 136 12.46 10.25 14.60
CA HIS A 136 11.98 8.97 14.07
C HIS A 136 12.28 8.80 12.57
N LEU A 137 12.09 9.85 11.76
CA LEU A 137 12.43 9.82 10.33
C LEU A 137 13.92 9.58 10.11
N GLY A 138 14.77 10.25 10.89
CA GLY A 138 16.23 10.06 10.87
C GLY A 138 16.67 8.66 11.31
N GLU A 139 15.99 8.06 12.29
CA GLU A 139 16.22 6.69 12.72
C GLU A 139 15.85 5.68 11.63
N VAL A 140 14.66 5.82 11.03
CA VAL A 140 14.21 4.97 9.92
C VAL A 140 15.21 5.04 8.77
N ALA A 141 15.60 6.24 8.34
CA ALA A 141 16.55 6.43 7.25
C ALA A 141 17.90 5.73 7.52
N ARG A 142 18.39 5.83 8.76
CA ARG A 142 19.66 5.23 9.19
C ARG A 142 19.60 3.70 9.19
N GLU A 143 18.52 3.13 9.74
CA GLU A 143 18.36 1.68 9.81
C GLU A 143 18.14 1.04 8.44
N VAL A 144 17.38 1.69 7.55
CA VAL A 144 17.24 1.27 6.14
C VAL A 144 18.60 1.32 5.44
N SER A 145 19.35 2.41 5.58
CA SER A 145 20.67 2.55 4.94
C SER A 145 21.66 1.47 5.41
N LYS A 146 21.61 1.14 6.70
CA LYS A 146 22.48 0.12 7.32
C LYS A 146 22.12 -1.29 6.84
N ASN A 147 20.83 -1.61 6.76
CA ASN A 147 20.32 -2.95 6.50
C ASN A 147 19.51 -3.04 5.21
N ASP A 148 19.95 -2.34 4.16
CA ASP A 148 19.25 -2.26 2.86
C ASP A 148 18.98 -3.66 2.29
N PRO A 149 17.71 -4.12 2.27
CA PRO A 149 17.34 -5.44 1.76
C PRO A 149 17.20 -5.46 0.23
N ALA A 150 17.25 -4.32 -0.45
CA ALA A 150 17.03 -4.16 -1.88
C ALA A 150 18.33 -4.05 -2.71
N ARG A 151 19.50 -4.41 -2.15
CA ARG A 151 20.82 -4.27 -2.78
C ARG A 151 21.05 -5.06 -4.09
N CYS A 152 20.09 -5.84 -4.55
CA CYS A 152 20.20 -6.67 -5.76
C CYS A 152 18.99 -6.48 -6.67
N GLN A 153 19.02 -7.05 -7.86
CA GLN A 153 17.84 -7.05 -8.74
C GLN A 153 16.76 -7.97 -8.13
N TRP A 154 15.58 -7.40 -7.89
CA TRP A 154 14.40 -8.13 -7.44
C TRP A 154 13.61 -8.60 -8.67
N ASP A 155 13.91 -9.80 -9.15
CA ASP A 155 13.15 -10.43 -10.23
C ASP A 155 12.27 -11.53 -9.65
N VAL A 156 10.95 -11.36 -9.81
CA VAL A 156 9.95 -12.34 -9.37
C VAL A 156 9.39 -13.01 -10.61
N SER A 157 9.82 -14.25 -10.85
CA SER A 157 9.29 -15.06 -11.94
C SER A 157 7.98 -15.74 -11.54
N GLY A 158 7.11 -15.99 -12.51
CA GLY A 158 5.87 -16.74 -12.31
C GLY A 158 4.63 -15.86 -12.16
N SER A 159 3.50 -16.51 -11.91
CA SER A 159 2.20 -15.84 -11.74
C SER A 159 1.34 -16.52 -10.67
N ALA A 160 1.95 -17.32 -9.81
CA ALA A 160 1.29 -18.01 -8.72
C ALA A 160 1.92 -17.52 -7.40
N ALA A 161 1.10 -17.20 -6.42
CA ALA A 161 1.56 -16.73 -5.12
C ALA A 161 0.70 -17.28 -3.98
N ARG A 162 1.33 -17.42 -2.81
CA ARG A 162 0.66 -17.60 -1.53
C ARG A 162 0.49 -16.25 -0.87
N VAL A 163 -0.74 -15.93 -0.49
CA VAL A 163 -1.08 -14.73 0.29
C VAL A 163 -1.37 -15.20 1.70
N TRP A 164 -0.46 -14.92 2.62
CA TRP A 164 -0.67 -15.18 4.04
C TRP A 164 -1.40 -14.00 4.66
N VAL A 165 -2.39 -14.26 5.50
CA VAL A 165 -3.11 -13.20 6.22
C VAL A 165 -3.17 -13.50 7.69
N ASP A 166 -2.96 -12.46 8.48
CA ASP A 166 -3.15 -12.49 9.92
C ASP A 166 -3.60 -11.11 10.40
N ALA A 167 -4.35 -11.08 11.50
CA ALA A 167 -4.69 -9.86 12.19
C ALA A 167 -4.46 -10.03 13.69
N SER A 168 -3.86 -9.01 14.27
CA SER A 168 -3.72 -8.85 15.72
C SER A 168 -4.57 -7.67 16.21
N ALA A 169 -4.54 -7.38 17.51
CA ALA A 169 -5.14 -6.16 18.04
C ALA A 169 -4.49 -4.87 17.48
N LEU A 170 -3.25 -4.94 17.01
CA LEU A 170 -2.46 -3.77 16.63
C LEU A 170 -2.33 -3.58 15.11
N ALA A 171 -2.28 -4.66 14.36
CA ALA A 171 -1.94 -4.61 12.94
C ALA A 171 -2.55 -5.76 12.14
N LEU A 172 -2.70 -5.50 10.85
CA LEU A 172 -2.93 -6.49 9.80
C LEU A 172 -1.59 -6.84 9.18
N ARG A 173 -1.35 -8.12 8.89
CA ARG A 173 -0.11 -8.58 8.28
C ARG A 173 -0.43 -9.45 7.06
N VAL A 174 0.26 -9.16 5.95
CA VAL A 174 0.12 -9.87 4.68
C VAL A 174 1.49 -10.12 4.03
N PRO A 175 2.14 -11.25 4.35
CA PRO A 175 3.25 -11.76 3.56
C PRO A 175 2.74 -12.32 2.22
N LEU A 176 3.23 -11.77 1.11
CA LEU A 176 3.07 -12.32 -0.22
C LEU A 176 4.30 -13.16 -0.55
N GLU A 177 4.07 -14.39 -0.96
CA GLU A 177 5.12 -15.39 -1.13
C GLU A 177 5.04 -16.05 -2.51
N VAL A 178 6.19 -16.16 -3.18
CA VAL A 178 6.36 -16.84 -4.47
C VAL A 178 7.55 -17.78 -4.34
N ASP A 179 7.41 -19.01 -4.81
CA ASP A 179 8.47 -20.04 -4.77
C ASP A 179 9.15 -20.20 -3.39
N ASN A 180 8.34 -20.27 -2.32
CA ASN A 180 8.79 -20.35 -0.92
C ASN A 180 9.60 -19.15 -0.42
N SER A 181 9.58 -18.03 -1.13
CA SER A 181 10.26 -16.79 -0.76
C SER A 181 9.25 -15.66 -0.59
N VAL A 182 9.32 -14.95 0.53
CA VAL A 182 8.48 -13.75 0.72
C VAL A 182 9.01 -12.66 -0.20
N ILE A 183 8.15 -12.19 -1.11
CA ILE A 183 8.45 -11.11 -2.04
C ILE A 183 7.91 -9.76 -1.57
N GLU A 184 6.96 -9.76 -0.63
CA GLU A 184 6.52 -8.57 0.07
C GLU A 184 5.98 -8.91 1.47
N ASP A 185 6.40 -8.19 2.50
CA ASP A 185 6.00 -8.44 3.90
C ASP A 185 5.08 -7.33 4.46
N ALA A 186 3.97 -7.11 3.77
CA ALA A 186 3.08 -5.99 4.05
C ALA A 186 2.50 -6.00 5.47
N VAL A 187 2.48 -4.83 6.12
CA VAL A 187 1.86 -4.64 7.44
C VAL A 187 1.14 -3.29 7.47
N TRP A 188 -0.07 -3.27 8.02
CA TRP A 188 -0.84 -2.04 8.26
C TRP A 188 -1.28 -1.95 9.71
N LEU A 189 -1.06 -0.80 10.34
CA LEU A 189 -1.59 -0.56 11.67
C LEU A 189 -3.11 -0.53 11.64
N ARG A 190 -3.74 -1.27 12.54
CA ARG A 190 -5.18 -1.22 12.71
C ARG A 190 -5.57 0.15 13.27
N PRO A 191 -6.67 0.75 12.78
CA PRO A 191 -7.29 1.87 13.47
C PRO A 191 -7.84 1.40 14.82
N ASN A 192 -7.91 2.31 15.77
CA ASN A 192 -8.43 2.02 17.11
C ASN A 192 -9.97 1.94 17.05
N ASP A 193 -10.47 0.82 16.55
CA ASP A 193 -11.89 0.53 16.41
C ASP A 193 -12.29 -0.73 17.19
N ALA A 194 -13.59 -0.90 17.37
CA ALA A 194 -14.17 -2.06 18.04
C ALA A 194 -14.36 -3.25 17.08
N ARG A 195 -13.72 -3.28 15.90
CA ARG A 195 -13.91 -4.40 14.95
C ARG A 195 -13.36 -5.69 15.56
N HIS A 196 -14.17 -6.74 15.46
CA HIS A 196 -13.78 -8.09 15.83
C HIS A 196 -12.59 -8.57 15.00
N ILE A 197 -11.74 -9.44 15.56
CA ILE A 197 -10.50 -9.87 14.92
C ILE A 197 -10.74 -10.54 13.55
N ASN A 198 -11.76 -11.38 13.43
CA ASN A 198 -12.14 -11.98 12.13
C ASN A 198 -12.48 -10.94 11.04
N MET A 199 -13.07 -9.80 11.40
CA MET A 199 -13.34 -8.72 10.44
C MET A 199 -12.05 -7.99 10.04
N ALA A 200 -11.10 -7.89 10.95
CA ALA A 200 -9.78 -7.33 10.67
C ALA A 200 -8.95 -8.27 9.78
N GLU A 201 -9.02 -9.58 10.01
CA GLU A 201 -8.35 -10.55 9.15
C GLU A 201 -8.99 -10.63 7.76
N LEU A 202 -10.32 -10.48 7.65
CA LEU A 202 -10.97 -10.31 6.35
C LEU A 202 -10.49 -9.04 5.62
N ASP A 203 -10.24 -7.94 6.34
CA ASP A 203 -9.61 -6.73 5.78
C ASP A 203 -8.17 -7.01 5.31
N ALA A 204 -7.42 -7.84 6.04
CA ALA A 204 -6.10 -8.32 5.61
C ALA A 204 -6.19 -9.17 4.32
N VAL A 205 -7.22 -10.01 4.17
CA VAL A 205 -7.50 -10.72 2.91
C VAL A 205 -7.68 -9.76 1.75
N ILE A 206 -8.54 -8.75 1.89
CA ILE A 206 -8.80 -7.78 0.82
C ILE A 206 -7.50 -7.07 0.41
N LYS A 207 -6.72 -6.60 1.40
CA LYS A 207 -5.42 -5.96 1.16
C LYS A 207 -4.42 -6.89 0.49
N GLY A 208 -4.38 -8.16 0.92
CA GLY A 208 -3.47 -9.15 0.35
C GLY A 208 -3.82 -9.56 -1.07
N LEU A 209 -5.10 -9.66 -1.40
CA LEU A 209 -5.54 -9.89 -2.78
C LEU A 209 -5.18 -8.71 -3.70
N ASN A 210 -5.41 -7.48 -3.25
CA ASN A 210 -4.99 -6.28 -3.97
C ASN A 210 -3.47 -6.27 -4.21
N LEU A 211 -2.71 -6.72 -3.21
CA LEU A 211 -1.27 -6.82 -3.31
C LEU A 211 -0.82 -7.85 -4.35
N ALA A 212 -1.40 -9.05 -4.30
CA ALA A 212 -1.14 -10.08 -5.30
C ALA A 212 -1.49 -9.61 -6.72
N ILE A 213 -2.58 -8.85 -6.89
CA ILE A 213 -2.97 -8.25 -8.17
C ILE A 213 -1.94 -7.20 -8.63
N ALA A 214 -1.43 -6.35 -7.71
CA ALA A 214 -0.39 -5.37 -8.03
C ALA A 214 0.89 -6.04 -8.54
N TRP A 215 1.25 -7.19 -7.96
CA TRP A 215 2.33 -8.08 -8.42
C TRP A 215 1.98 -8.92 -9.67
N ARG A 216 0.78 -8.74 -10.25
CA ARG A 216 0.30 -9.46 -11.45
C ARG A 216 0.16 -10.97 -11.25
N MET A 217 -0.06 -11.42 -10.02
CA MET A 217 -0.33 -12.82 -9.71
C MET A 217 -1.71 -13.21 -10.22
N ARG A 218 -1.79 -14.37 -10.87
CA ARG A 218 -2.99 -14.91 -11.52
C ARG A 218 -3.60 -16.07 -10.72
N THR A 219 -2.75 -16.84 -10.05
CA THR A 219 -3.14 -17.94 -9.19
C THR A 219 -2.78 -17.56 -7.77
N ILE A 220 -3.77 -17.46 -6.90
CA ILE A 220 -3.58 -17.03 -5.52
C ILE A 220 -4.06 -18.15 -4.61
N GLU A 221 -3.15 -18.65 -3.78
CA GLU A 221 -3.49 -19.51 -2.65
C GLU A 221 -3.54 -18.65 -1.39
N LEU A 222 -4.72 -18.49 -0.81
CA LEU A 222 -4.93 -17.67 0.37
C LEU A 222 -4.77 -18.52 1.64
N MET A 223 -3.89 -18.10 2.54
CA MET A 223 -3.58 -18.77 3.79
C MET A 223 -4.09 -17.93 4.98
N THR A 224 -5.09 -18.46 5.69
CA THR A 224 -5.73 -17.85 6.88
C THR A 224 -5.87 -18.93 7.96
N ASP A 225 -5.68 -18.57 9.22
CA ASP A 225 -5.94 -19.45 10.36
C ASP A 225 -7.34 -19.24 10.98
N SER A 226 -8.08 -18.21 10.53
CA SER A 226 -9.47 -18.00 10.93
C SER A 226 -10.45 -18.88 10.17
N ALA A 227 -10.99 -19.88 10.87
CA ALA A 227 -12.07 -20.73 10.38
C ALA A 227 -13.32 -19.92 9.96
N ALA A 228 -13.59 -18.77 10.59
CA ALA A 228 -14.70 -17.91 10.23
C ALA A 228 -14.46 -17.23 8.87
N VAL A 229 -13.27 -16.66 8.68
CA VAL A 229 -12.88 -16.01 7.41
C VAL A 229 -12.86 -17.03 6.28
N HIS A 230 -12.23 -18.20 6.49
CA HIS A 230 -12.25 -19.29 5.54
C HIS A 230 -13.68 -19.66 5.10
N ARG A 231 -14.60 -19.79 6.06
CA ARG A 231 -15.99 -20.12 5.78
C ARG A 231 -16.70 -19.01 4.99
N TRP A 232 -16.53 -17.74 5.39
CA TRP A 232 -17.13 -16.62 4.65
C TRP A 232 -16.66 -16.53 3.21
N LEU A 233 -15.36 -16.77 2.97
CA LEU A 233 -14.80 -16.79 1.63
C LEU A 233 -15.30 -17.99 0.83
N SER A 234 -15.34 -19.17 1.45
CA SER A 234 -15.86 -20.38 0.81
C SER A 234 -17.32 -20.19 0.39
N ASP A 235 -18.17 -19.71 1.29
CA ASP A 235 -19.59 -19.46 1.04
C ASP A 235 -19.82 -18.35 0.01
N GLY A 236 -18.92 -17.35 -0.05
CA GLY A 236 -19.02 -16.21 -0.97
C GLY A 236 -18.48 -16.47 -2.38
N LEU A 237 -17.59 -17.46 -2.54
CA LEU A 237 -16.96 -17.82 -3.82
C LEU A 237 -17.64 -19.01 -4.50
N SER A 238 -18.47 -19.77 -3.78
CA SER A 238 -19.30 -20.86 -4.30
C SER A 238 -20.57 -20.36 -5.00
#